data_AF-A0A7S3T8V8-F1
#
_entry.id   AF-A0A7S3T8V8-F1
#
_cell.length_a   1.000
_cell.length_b   1.000
_cell.length_c   1.000
_cell.angle_alpha   90.00
_cell.angle_beta   90.00
_cell.angle_gamma   90.00
#
_symmetry.space_group_name_H-M   'P 1'
#
loop_
_entity.id
_entity.type
_entity.pdbx_description
1 polymer ?
#
loop_
_entity_poly.entity_id
_entity_poly.type
_entity_poly.pdbx_seq_one_letter_code
_entity_poly.pdbx_strand_id
1 'polypeptide(L)'
;FEQALKLAEGGVARHADKLVSDIYGEEGCANLGLPGGLTASNFGKLSEHPMGCNAPMCSEQDLARSLLQMVTQQSALLATAFAKHAGCIDRVFFVGGFVDEANWMARAVIARNFRNLGGCTYFLRHSDFLGSLGSLKCALRAFEALGQEPPSR
;
A
#
# COMPACT_ATOMS: atom_id res chain seq x y z
N PHE A 1 -6.38 -14.12 3.30
CA PHE A 1 -5.92 -12.91 2.60
C PHE A 1 -6.77 -12.61 1.37
N GLU A 2 -6.86 -13.52 0.39
CA GLU A 2 -7.67 -13.33 -0.83
C GLU A 2 -9.14 -12.94 -0.57
N GLN A 3 -9.80 -13.57 0.41
CA GLN A 3 -11.17 -13.21 0.80
C GLN A 3 -11.27 -11.75 1.28
N ALA A 4 -10.27 -11.25 2.01
CA ALA A 4 -10.23 -9.87 2.45
C ALA A 4 -9.99 -8.91 1.29
N LEU A 5 -9.19 -9.31 0.29
CA LEU A 5 -9.03 -8.52 -0.95
C LEU A 5 -10.34 -8.45 -1.73
N LYS A 6 -11.02 -9.58 -1.92
CA LYS A 6 -12.36 -9.62 -2.56
C LYS A 6 -13.39 -8.77 -1.81
N LEU A 7 -13.35 -8.79 -0.48
CA LEU A 7 -14.21 -7.95 0.35
C LEU A 7 -13.90 -6.46 0.15
N ALA A 8 -12.61 -6.10 0.13
CA ALA A 8 -12.17 -4.73 -0.12
C ALA A 8 -12.47 -4.25 -1.56
N GLU A 9 -12.52 -5.14 -2.56
CA GLU A 9 -12.87 -4.79 -3.95
C GLU A 9 -14.29 -4.23 -4.07
N GLY A 10 -15.23 -4.74 -3.26
CA GLY A 10 -16.62 -4.25 -3.23
C GLY A 10 -16.81 -2.94 -2.46
N GLY A 11 -15.79 -2.47 -1.74
CA GLY A 11 -15.91 -1.35 -0.80
C GLY A 11 -15.45 -0.01 -1.35
N VAL A 12 -15.87 1.04 -0.67
CA VAL A 12 -15.55 2.44 -0.97
C VAL A 12 -14.95 3.11 0.26
N ALA A 13 -13.62 3.31 0.27
CA ALA A 13 -12.89 3.82 1.44
C ALA A 13 -13.44 5.15 1.98
N ARG A 14 -13.88 6.07 1.10
CA ARG A 14 -14.41 7.39 1.49
C ARG A 14 -15.68 7.34 2.36
N HIS A 15 -16.34 6.18 2.48
CA HIS A 15 -17.46 6.01 3.41
C HIS A 15 -16.97 5.93 4.86
N ALA A 16 -15.80 5.32 5.10
CA ALA A 16 -15.19 5.22 6.44
C ALA A 16 -14.11 6.29 6.69
N ASP A 17 -13.39 6.69 5.65
CA ASP A 17 -12.31 7.69 5.71
C ASP A 17 -12.86 9.11 5.70
N LYS A 18 -12.23 9.98 6.49
CA LYS A 18 -12.43 11.43 6.42
C LYS A 18 -11.48 12.06 5.40
N LEU A 19 -12.01 12.85 4.50
CA LEU A 19 -11.27 13.53 3.43
C LEU A 19 -10.85 14.94 3.86
N VAL A 20 -9.89 15.53 3.13
CA VAL A 20 -9.47 16.93 3.39
C VAL A 20 -10.65 17.88 3.20
N SER A 21 -11.50 17.66 2.19
CA SER A 21 -12.73 18.44 1.99
C SER A 21 -13.72 18.33 3.14
N ASP A 22 -13.74 17.19 3.85
CA ASP A 22 -14.63 16.99 5.00
C ASP A 22 -14.18 17.83 6.23
N ILE A 23 -12.96 18.36 6.23
CA ILE A 23 -12.42 19.23 7.29
C ILE A 23 -12.41 20.70 6.86
N TYR A 24 -12.01 20.98 5.61
CA TYR A 24 -11.71 22.33 5.16
C TYR A 24 -12.69 22.90 4.12
N GLY A 25 -13.62 22.09 3.60
CA GLY A 25 -14.47 22.47 2.47
C GLY A 25 -13.66 22.70 1.17
N GLU A 26 -14.35 23.06 0.09
CA GLU A 26 -13.70 23.24 -1.22
C GLU A 26 -12.75 24.45 -1.25
N GLU A 27 -13.18 25.58 -0.65
CA GLU A 27 -12.38 26.81 -0.57
C GLU A 27 -11.10 26.61 0.26
N GLY A 28 -11.21 25.93 1.40
CA GLY A 28 -10.06 25.62 2.24
C GLY A 28 -9.07 24.67 1.56
N CYS A 29 -9.56 23.68 0.80
CA CYS A 29 -8.71 22.82 -0.04
C CYS A 29 -7.91 23.62 -1.06
N ALA A 30 -8.55 24.58 -1.76
CA ALA A 30 -7.88 25.44 -2.73
C ALA A 30 -6.80 26.31 -2.06
N ASN A 31 -7.11 26.90 -0.91
CA ASN A 31 -6.18 27.75 -0.16
C ASN A 31 -4.95 26.97 0.35
N LEU A 32 -5.12 25.70 0.75
CA LEU A 32 -4.03 24.84 1.21
C LEU A 32 -3.25 24.18 0.07
N GLY A 33 -3.74 24.26 -1.18
CA GLY A 33 -3.19 23.51 -2.31
C GLY A 33 -3.31 21.99 -2.14
N LEU A 34 -4.26 21.52 -1.34
CA LEU A 34 -4.48 20.10 -1.07
C LEU A 34 -5.72 19.60 -1.82
N PRO A 35 -5.64 18.45 -2.54
CA PRO A 35 -6.82 17.88 -3.19
C PRO A 35 -7.90 17.53 -2.18
N GLY A 36 -9.14 17.98 -2.38
CA GLY A 36 -10.24 17.68 -1.46
C GLY A 36 -10.51 16.19 -1.27
N GLY A 37 -10.32 15.39 -2.33
CA GLY A 37 -10.45 13.93 -2.28
C GLY A 37 -9.29 13.19 -1.59
N LEU A 38 -8.27 13.89 -1.11
CA LEU A 38 -7.18 13.29 -0.33
C LEU A 38 -7.72 12.82 1.03
N THR A 39 -7.29 11.64 1.49
CA THR A 39 -7.62 11.19 2.84
C THR A 39 -6.92 12.06 3.87
N ALA A 40 -7.69 12.70 4.75
CA ALA A 40 -7.16 13.43 5.90
C ALA A 40 -7.01 12.51 7.12
N SER A 41 -7.95 11.59 7.33
CA SER A 41 -7.90 10.63 8.43
C SER A 41 -8.57 9.32 8.01
N ASN A 42 -7.80 8.22 8.00
CA ASN A 42 -8.36 6.88 7.78
C ASN A 42 -9.30 6.53 8.94
N PHE A 43 -10.46 5.94 8.62
CA PHE A 43 -11.54 5.63 9.58
C PHE A 43 -12.12 6.84 10.34
N GLY A 44 -11.77 8.08 9.97
CA GLY A 44 -12.17 9.28 10.71
C GLY A 44 -13.67 9.52 10.79
N LYS A 45 -14.49 8.92 9.92
CA LYS A 45 -15.96 9.03 10.01
C LYS A 45 -16.57 8.10 11.05
N LEU A 46 -15.86 7.05 11.46
CA LEU A 46 -16.36 6.11 12.46
C LEU A 46 -16.43 6.73 13.85
N SER A 47 -15.60 7.72 14.16
CA SER A 47 -15.64 8.45 15.44
C SER A 47 -16.73 9.50 15.51
N GLU A 48 -17.35 9.85 14.38
CA GLU A 48 -18.46 10.81 14.30
C GLU A 48 -19.83 10.15 14.53
N HIS A 49 -19.82 8.83 14.78
CA HIS A 49 -21.03 8.05 15.04
C HIS A 49 -21.69 8.50 16.36
N PRO A 50 -22.94 8.99 16.33
CA PRO A 50 -23.64 9.39 17.54
C PRO A 50 -23.81 8.20 18.50
N MET A 51 -23.37 8.39 19.74
CA MET A 51 -23.58 7.42 20.82
C MET A 51 -25.06 6.98 20.87
N GLY A 52 -25.31 5.67 20.70
CA GLY A 52 -26.65 5.08 20.80
C GLY A 52 -27.37 4.82 19.48
N CYS A 53 -26.77 5.13 18.33
CA CYS A 53 -27.29 4.67 17.05
C CYS A 53 -26.75 3.25 16.74
N ASN A 54 -27.65 2.29 16.51
CA ASN A 54 -27.29 0.88 16.25
C ASN A 54 -27.15 0.57 14.75
N ALA A 55 -27.33 1.56 13.88
CA ALA A 55 -27.19 1.38 12.45
C ALA A 55 -25.69 1.39 12.05
N PRO A 56 -25.23 0.44 11.23
CA PRO A 56 -23.87 0.45 10.71
C PRO A 56 -23.67 1.67 9.79
N MET A 57 -22.72 2.54 10.12
CA MET A 57 -22.35 3.71 9.28
C MET A 57 -21.70 3.29 7.96
N CYS A 58 -21.00 2.16 7.96
CA CYS A 58 -20.22 1.66 6.83
C CYS A 58 -20.42 0.15 6.70
N SER A 59 -20.35 -0.36 5.46
CA SER A 59 -20.35 -1.80 5.24
C SER A 59 -18.99 -2.41 5.63
N GLU A 60 -18.95 -3.72 5.89
CA GLU A 60 -17.69 -4.44 6.10
C GLU A 60 -16.73 -4.31 4.90
N GLN A 61 -17.29 -4.19 3.69
CA GLN A 61 -16.53 -3.95 2.46
C GLN A 61 -15.84 -2.59 2.49
N ASP A 62 -16.53 -1.53 2.92
CA ASP A 62 -15.96 -0.19 3.07
C ASP A 62 -14.83 -0.17 4.11
N LEU A 63 -15.01 -0.89 5.22
CA LEU A 63 -13.98 -1.02 6.26
C LEU A 63 -12.75 -1.76 5.72
N ALA A 64 -12.95 -2.88 5.02
CA ALA A 64 -11.86 -3.62 4.39
C ALA A 64 -11.12 -2.77 3.34
N ARG A 65 -11.87 -1.97 2.56
CA ARG A 65 -11.30 -1.03 1.58
C ARG A 65 -10.49 0.08 2.24
N SER A 66 -11.03 0.70 3.29
CA SER A 66 -10.35 1.75 4.07
C SER A 66 -9.07 1.19 4.72
N LEU A 67 -9.13 -0.01 5.29
CA LEU A 67 -7.96 -0.68 5.88
C LEU A 67 -6.84 -0.90 4.86
N LEU A 68 -7.18 -1.45 3.68
CA LEU A 68 -6.20 -1.65 2.61
C LEU A 68 -5.62 -0.32 2.14
N GLN A 69 -6.47 0.70 1.98
CA GLN A 69 -6.05 2.04 1.58
C GLN A 69 -5.10 2.68 2.62
N MET A 70 -5.39 2.53 3.91
CA MET A 70 -4.53 3.02 4.99
C MET A 70 -3.13 2.38 4.93
N VAL A 71 -3.04 1.05 4.92
CA VAL A 71 -1.74 0.35 4.90
C VAL A 71 -0.91 0.73 3.67
N THR A 72 -1.56 0.85 2.52
CA THR A 72 -0.89 1.19 1.25
C THR A 72 -0.45 2.65 1.20
N GLN A 73 -1.27 3.58 1.68
CA GLN A 73 -0.92 5.00 1.82
C GLN A 73 0.28 5.19 2.75
N GLN A 74 0.25 4.59 3.95
CA GLN A 74 1.34 4.71 4.92
C GLN A 74 2.65 4.10 4.39
N SER A 75 2.56 2.96 3.72
CA SER A 75 3.71 2.33 3.08
C SER A 75 4.34 3.23 2.00
N ALA A 76 3.52 3.88 1.16
CA ALA A 76 4.01 4.82 0.15
C ALA A 76 4.64 6.08 0.76
N LEU A 77 4.04 6.64 1.82
CA LEU A 77 4.55 7.81 2.54
C LEU A 77 5.92 7.54 3.18
N LEU A 78 6.04 6.43 3.92
CA LEU A 78 7.30 6.04 4.55
C LEU A 78 8.39 5.76 3.52
N ALA A 79 8.07 4.96 2.49
CA ALA A 79 9.01 4.66 1.42
C ALA A 79 9.50 5.93 0.72
N THR A 80 8.61 6.91 0.50
CA THR A 80 8.97 8.19 -0.10
C THR A 80 9.95 8.95 0.79
N ALA A 81 9.67 9.04 2.10
CA ALA A 81 10.52 9.75 3.04
C ALA A 81 11.94 9.16 3.07
N PHE A 82 12.06 7.84 3.18
CA PHE A 82 13.36 7.17 3.16
C PHE A 82 14.06 7.28 1.81
N ALA A 83 13.34 7.13 0.70
CA ALA A 83 13.95 7.22 -0.64
C ALA A 83 14.41 8.63 -0.99
N LYS A 84 13.68 9.67 -0.55
CA LYS A 84 14.14 11.06 -0.65
C LYS A 84 15.41 11.28 0.15
N HIS A 85 15.45 10.78 1.38
CA HIS A 85 16.62 10.89 2.24
C HIS A 85 17.85 10.19 1.64
N ALA A 86 17.67 9.00 1.03
CA ALA A 86 18.74 8.24 0.40
C ALA A 86 19.08 8.68 -1.04
N GLY A 87 18.38 9.68 -1.61
CA GLY A 87 18.62 10.15 -2.97
C GLY A 87 18.25 9.14 -4.07
N CYS A 88 17.28 8.25 -3.81
CA CYS A 88 16.90 7.15 -4.71
C CYS A 88 15.39 7.10 -5.03
N ILE A 89 14.69 8.23 -4.94
CA ILE A 89 13.24 8.33 -5.13
C ILE A 89 12.75 7.81 -6.50
N ASP A 90 13.59 7.82 -7.53
CA ASP A 90 13.24 7.34 -8.88
C ASP A 90 13.35 5.82 -9.05
N ARG A 91 13.85 5.10 -8.02
CA ARG A 91 14.18 3.68 -8.09
C ARG A 91 13.77 2.92 -6.83
N VAL A 92 12.47 2.94 -6.52
CA VAL A 92 11.92 2.20 -5.37
C VAL A 92 11.18 0.95 -5.83
N PHE A 93 11.58 -0.21 -5.32
CA PHE A 93 10.97 -1.49 -5.62
C PHE A 93 10.13 -1.94 -4.42
N PHE A 94 8.83 -2.13 -4.63
CA PHE A 94 7.95 -2.74 -3.64
C PHE A 94 7.89 -4.24 -3.91
N VAL A 95 8.18 -5.04 -2.87
CA VAL A 95 8.33 -6.51 -2.96
C VAL A 95 7.64 -7.19 -1.77
N GLY A 96 7.50 -8.52 -1.82
CA GLY A 96 6.76 -9.33 -0.86
C GLY A 96 5.28 -9.56 -1.22
N GLY A 97 4.68 -10.58 -0.63
CA GLY A 97 3.36 -11.12 -1.04
C GLY A 97 2.17 -10.18 -0.87
N PHE A 98 2.32 -9.12 -0.07
CA PHE A 98 1.28 -8.09 0.03
C PHE A 98 1.08 -7.33 -1.28
N VAL A 99 2.15 -7.10 -2.04
CA VAL A 99 2.12 -6.42 -3.34
C VAL A 99 2.16 -7.40 -4.50
N ASP A 100 1.62 -8.61 -4.32
CA ASP A 100 1.43 -9.57 -5.42
C ASP A 100 0.50 -8.99 -6.51
N GLU A 101 0.53 -9.56 -7.71
CA GLU A 101 -0.32 -9.17 -8.84
C GLU A 101 -1.82 -9.30 -8.50
N ALA A 102 -2.20 -10.28 -7.69
CA ALA A 102 -3.56 -10.44 -7.20
C ALA A 102 -4.04 -9.25 -6.34
N ASN A 103 -3.13 -8.53 -5.69
CA ASN A 103 -3.45 -7.31 -4.93
C ASN A 103 -3.21 -6.04 -5.77
N TRP A 104 -3.84 -6.00 -6.95
CA TRP A 104 -3.72 -4.88 -7.89
C TRP A 104 -4.15 -3.54 -7.26
N MET A 105 -5.10 -3.56 -6.32
CA MET A 105 -5.58 -2.38 -5.60
C MET A 105 -4.46 -1.73 -4.79
N ALA A 106 -3.68 -2.53 -4.07
CA ALA A 106 -2.53 -2.03 -3.32
C ALA A 106 -1.46 -1.44 -4.26
N ARG A 107 -1.14 -2.16 -5.34
CA ARG A 107 -0.17 -1.68 -6.35
C ARG A 107 -0.59 -0.33 -6.92
N ALA A 108 -1.86 -0.18 -7.29
CA ALA A 108 -2.40 1.05 -7.86
C ALA A 108 -2.35 2.24 -6.87
N VAL A 109 -2.75 2.03 -5.61
CA VAL A 109 -2.71 3.08 -4.59
C VAL A 109 -1.27 3.50 -4.27
N ILE A 110 -0.36 2.53 -4.09
CA ILE A 110 1.06 2.80 -3.87
C ILE A 110 1.62 3.60 -5.06
N ALA A 111 1.40 3.15 -6.30
CA ALA A 111 1.92 3.82 -7.49
C ALA A 111 1.43 5.24 -7.65
N ARG A 112 0.13 5.47 -7.45
CA ARG A 112 -0.45 6.81 -7.52
C ARG A 112 0.13 7.73 -6.46
N ASN A 113 0.16 7.30 -5.20
CA ASN A 113 0.66 8.13 -4.11
C ASN A 113 2.15 8.44 -4.26
N PHE A 114 2.94 7.43 -4.64
CA PHE A 114 4.37 7.58 -4.83
C PHE A 114 4.70 8.55 -5.98
N ARG A 115 3.95 8.48 -7.09
CA ARG A 115 4.05 9.43 -8.20
C ARG A 115 3.68 10.85 -7.78
N ASN A 116 2.60 11.03 -7.03
CA ASN A 116 2.19 12.34 -6.52
C ASN A 116 3.25 12.98 -5.60
N LEU A 117 4.10 12.16 -4.97
CA LEU A 117 5.20 12.62 -4.12
C LEU A 117 6.53 12.83 -4.86
N GLY A 118 6.51 12.65 -6.20
CA GLY A 118 7.64 12.90 -7.10
C GLY A 118 8.53 11.70 -7.37
N GLY A 119 8.11 10.47 -7.02
CA GLY A 119 8.91 9.26 -7.18
C GLY A 119 8.40 8.29 -8.24
N CYS A 120 9.24 7.30 -8.56
CA CYS A 120 8.87 6.15 -9.40
C CYS A 120 8.94 4.86 -8.60
N THR A 121 7.87 4.06 -8.68
CA THR A 121 7.78 2.75 -8.02
C THR A 121 7.72 1.62 -9.05
N TYR A 122 8.32 0.49 -8.69
CA TYR A 122 8.38 -0.71 -9.50
C TYR A 122 7.86 -1.91 -8.71
N PHE A 123 7.15 -2.79 -9.41
CA PHE A 123 6.67 -4.06 -8.88
C PHE A 123 7.31 -5.20 -9.67
N LEU A 124 7.56 -6.32 -9.00
CA LEU A 124 8.13 -7.51 -9.61
C LEU A 124 7.08 -8.61 -9.72
N ARG A 125 7.25 -9.49 -10.71
CA ARG A 125 6.37 -10.66 -10.87
C ARG A 125 6.62 -11.73 -9.81
N HIS A 126 7.87 -11.88 -9.37
CA HIS A 126 8.29 -12.87 -8.39
C HIS A 126 8.75 -12.19 -7.10
N SER A 127 7.97 -11.21 -6.63
CA SER A 127 8.29 -10.36 -5.47
C SER A 127 8.50 -11.14 -4.17
N ASP A 128 7.94 -12.33 -4.07
CA ASP A 128 7.84 -13.09 -2.82
C ASP A 128 9.06 -14.00 -2.60
N PHE A 129 9.77 -14.28 -3.68
CA PHE A 129 10.84 -15.27 -3.73
C PHE A 129 12.24 -14.65 -3.68
N LEU A 130 12.36 -13.33 -3.54
CA LEU A 130 13.68 -12.67 -3.55
C LEU A 130 14.59 -13.18 -2.43
N GLY A 131 14.03 -13.42 -1.24
CA GLY A 131 14.78 -13.97 -0.11
C GLY A 131 15.26 -15.40 -0.36
N SER A 132 14.38 -16.27 -0.87
CA SER A 132 14.74 -17.66 -1.17
C SER A 132 15.72 -17.77 -2.34
N LEU A 133 15.56 -16.95 -3.39
CA LEU A 133 16.50 -16.85 -4.50
C LEU A 133 17.89 -16.38 -4.02
N GLY A 134 17.94 -15.41 -3.11
CA GLY A 134 19.19 -14.96 -2.49
C GLY A 134 19.89 -16.09 -1.72
N SER A 135 19.14 -16.84 -0.91
CA SER A 135 19.66 -17.99 -0.16
C SER A 135 20.18 -19.10 -1.07
N LEU A 136 19.39 -19.47 -2.09
CA LEU A 136 19.78 -20.49 -3.07
C LEU A 136 21.06 -20.10 -3.81
N LYS A 137 21.16 -18.84 -4.27
CA LYS A 137 22.36 -18.33 -4.93
C LYS A 137 23.60 -18.43 -4.03
N CYS A 138 23.45 -18.12 -2.74
CA CYS A 138 24.54 -18.26 -1.77
C CYS A 138 24.97 -19.72 -1.60
N ALA A 139 24.01 -20.65 -1.50
CA ALA A 139 24.28 -22.08 -1.38
C ALA A 139 25.00 -22.64 -2.61
N LEU A 140 24.56 -22.28 -3.82
CA LEU A 140 25.19 -22.71 -5.07
C LEU A 140 26.64 -22.24 -5.18
N ARG A 141 26.91 -20.98 -4.81
CA ARG A 141 28.30 -20.45 -4.79
C ARG A 141 29.19 -21.16 -3.77
N ALA A 142 28.66 -21.50 -2.60
CA ALA A 142 29.40 -22.26 -1.60
C ALA A 142 29.72 -23.67 -2.13
N PHE A 143 28.80 -24.28 -2.86
CA PHE A 143 28.97 -25.61 -3.45
C PHE A 143 30.02 -25.63 -4.57
N GLU A 144 29.98 -24.64 -5.46
CA GLU A 144 31.02 -24.41 -6.49
C GLU A 144 32.40 -24.20 -5.87
N ALA A 145 32.49 -23.43 -4.78
CA ALA A 145 33.75 -23.19 -4.06
C ALA A 145 34.31 -24.44 -3.38
N LEU A 146 33.48 -25.45 -3.09
CA LEU A 146 33.87 -26.74 -2.51
C LEU A 146 34.22 -27.80 -3.56
N GLY A 147 34.13 -27.48 -4.86
CA GLY A 147 34.48 -28.40 -5.95
C GLY A 147 33.56 -29.62 -6.08
N GLN A 148 32.33 -29.53 -5.57
CA GLN A 148 31.33 -30.60 -5.69
C GLN A 148 30.41 -30.31 -6.88
N GLU A 149 29.95 -31.35 -7.61
CA GLU A 149 28.96 -31.21 -8.70
C GLU A 149 27.53 -31.03 -8.16
N PRO A 150 26.76 -30.04 -8.66
CA PRO A 150 25.44 -29.72 -8.11
C PRO A 150 24.54 -30.97 -8.08
N PRO A 151 23.70 -31.14 -7.04
CA PRO A 151 22.87 -32.33 -6.90
C PRO A 151 21.99 -32.52 -8.14
N SER A 152 22.05 -33.71 -8.73
CA SER A 152 21.25 -34.07 -9.91
C SER A 152 19.76 -33.96 -9.60
N ARG A 153 19.00 -33.37 -10.53
CA ARG A 153 17.54 -33.18 -10.45
C ARG A 153 16.77 -34.49 -10.25
#